data_AF-A0A210Q8I1-F1
#
_entry.id   AF-A0A210Q8I1-F1
#
_cell.length_a   1.000
_cell.length_b   1.000
_cell.length_c   1.000
_cell.angle_alpha   90.00
_cell.angle_beta   90.00
_cell.angle_gamma   90.00
#
_symmetry.space_group_name_H-M   'P 1'
#
loop_
_entity.id
_entity.type
_entity.pdbx_description
1 polymer ?
#
loop_
_entity_poly.entity_id
_entity_poly.type
_entity_poly.pdbx_seq_one_letter_code
_entity_poly.pdbx_strand_id
1 'polypeptide(L)'
;MSTRRSLSHNGSMNRNKTVNPEGGRAQWSNQSFTVDQVVKQFPLPQIVKCTQQCLLTKKNTTLPVNLTQPILLYRKRTIRKLLARNVFMDPETQRYTEKDETIVIPADYEGRFLRLSSRTAKDSSCHTDLETLSHNQVQAFLTLTKLTANVIGSGSESQDYDQVNYGPGNVFLIDRVYLGTTHLQSEGRLFGIRGGNKTQVRYLKCRDEKDMDVLLPLSQTGEFVEVIPNKNGDGRLSVDSKCLIAKSKYPALVRFLTGRRRPRLKTFTGLFTLLDSFEETTLFGCVLDPSGFTMIEIPISSPLKFQLALNKNDLSLNPVVKNANKLCEENAVDFCKDLKLKFNFAQKITQISGRSVGPLDENNPHEDTQSTTNSARFGMTTTHIYL
;
A
#
# COMPACT_ATOMS: atom_id res chain seq x y z
N MET A 1 -21.14 -2.80 -54.33
CA MET A 1 -21.11 -1.37 -54.70
C MET A 1 -20.76 -0.61 -53.43
N SER A 2 -19.65 0.09 -53.24
CA SER A 2 -18.67 0.71 -54.12
C SER A 2 -17.27 0.57 -53.49
N THR A 3 -16.28 0.50 -54.35
CA THR A 3 -14.86 0.25 -54.10
C THR A 3 -14.08 1.57 -54.01
N ARG A 4 -12.83 1.50 -53.53
CA ARG A 4 -11.69 2.48 -53.60
C ARG A 4 -11.46 3.28 -52.31
N ARG A 5 -10.23 3.51 -51.84
CA ARG A 5 -8.90 3.42 -52.49
C ARG A 5 -7.81 3.34 -51.41
N SER A 6 -6.79 2.53 -51.71
CA SER A 6 -5.46 2.56 -51.11
C SER A 6 -4.70 3.83 -51.49
N LEU A 7 -3.82 4.29 -50.60
CA LEU A 7 -2.60 5.03 -50.96
C LEU A 7 -1.47 4.60 -50.00
N SER A 8 -0.52 3.87 -50.56
CA SER A 8 0.83 3.69 -50.07
C SER A 8 1.72 4.77 -50.68
N HIS A 9 2.71 5.28 -49.93
CA HIS A 9 4.08 5.64 -50.35
C HIS A 9 4.80 6.23 -49.12
N ASN A 10 5.76 5.51 -48.54
CA ASN A 10 7.21 5.61 -48.80
C ASN A 10 7.85 6.94 -48.37
N GLY A 11 8.66 6.86 -47.32
CA GLY A 11 9.48 7.95 -46.81
C GLY A 11 10.55 7.42 -45.86
N SER A 12 11.37 6.49 -46.33
CA SER A 12 12.65 6.14 -45.70
C SER A 12 13.55 7.37 -45.72
N MET A 13 13.84 7.92 -44.53
CA MET A 13 15.04 8.71 -44.32
C MET A 13 15.81 8.13 -43.14
N ASN A 14 16.70 7.21 -43.49
CA ASN A 14 17.96 6.99 -42.81
C ASN A 14 18.64 8.34 -42.53
N ARG A 15 18.70 8.73 -41.27
CA ARG A 15 19.88 9.41 -40.73
C ARG A 15 20.40 8.58 -39.57
N ASN A 16 21.20 7.59 -39.95
CA ASN A 16 22.29 7.08 -39.12
C ASN A 16 23.14 8.28 -38.67
N LYS A 17 22.81 8.84 -37.50
CA LYS A 17 23.85 9.35 -36.61
C LYS A 17 24.31 8.15 -35.81
N THR A 18 25.40 7.53 -36.27
CA THR A 18 26.30 6.77 -35.42
C THR A 18 26.69 7.66 -34.25
N VAL A 19 25.93 7.54 -33.16
CA VAL A 19 26.34 8.04 -31.86
C VAL A 19 27.60 7.26 -31.52
N ASN A 20 28.74 7.93 -31.42
CA ASN A 20 29.96 7.34 -30.90
C ASN A 20 29.61 6.61 -29.58
N PRO A 21 29.84 5.29 -29.46
CA PRO A 21 29.48 4.52 -28.28
C PRO A 21 30.42 4.79 -27.09
N GLU A 22 31.29 5.79 -27.16
CA GLU A 22 32.19 6.21 -26.07
C GLU A 22 31.47 7.00 -24.96
N GLY A 23 30.19 6.70 -24.71
CA GLY A 23 29.61 6.93 -23.39
C GLY A 23 30.28 5.97 -22.42
N GLY A 24 31.46 6.36 -21.90
CA GLY A 24 32.40 5.50 -21.21
C GLY A 24 31.75 4.54 -20.20
N ARG A 25 32.15 3.27 -20.26
CA ARG A 25 31.77 2.26 -19.26
C ARG A 25 32.10 2.79 -17.86
N ALA A 26 31.21 2.58 -16.90
CA ALA A 26 31.44 3.01 -15.53
C ALA A 26 32.71 2.38 -14.95
N GLN A 27 33.59 3.23 -14.41
CA GLN A 27 34.80 2.85 -13.70
C GLN A 27 34.49 2.85 -12.21
N TRP A 28 34.51 1.68 -11.57
CA TRP A 28 34.08 1.53 -10.18
C TRP A 28 35.25 1.70 -9.21
N SER A 29 34.99 2.30 -8.05
CA SER A 29 35.95 2.35 -6.95
C SER A 29 36.27 0.96 -6.42
N ASN A 30 37.54 0.73 -6.05
CA ASN A 30 37.94 -0.49 -5.34
C ASN A 30 37.42 -0.52 -3.89
N GLN A 31 37.16 0.65 -3.32
CA GLN A 31 36.58 0.80 -1.99
C GLN A 31 35.05 0.68 -2.04
N SER A 32 34.47 0.24 -0.92
CA SER A 32 33.02 0.16 -0.73
C SER A 32 32.60 1.01 0.46
N PHE A 33 31.48 1.70 0.33
CA PHE A 33 30.97 2.67 1.29
C PHE A 33 29.55 2.30 1.71
N THR A 34 29.21 2.45 2.99
CA THR A 34 27.82 2.35 3.43
C THR A 34 27.00 3.55 2.92
N VAL A 35 25.67 3.46 2.96
CA VAL A 35 24.78 4.58 2.57
C VAL A 35 25.14 5.86 3.35
N ASP A 36 25.35 5.74 4.66
CA ASP A 36 25.76 6.85 5.53
C ASP A 36 27.09 7.48 5.11
N GLN A 37 28.10 6.67 4.79
CA GLN A 37 29.39 7.16 4.30
C GLN A 37 29.25 7.89 2.98
N VAL A 38 28.46 7.34 2.03
CA VAL A 38 28.22 7.98 0.74
C VAL A 38 27.64 9.39 0.93
N VAL A 39 26.59 9.51 1.76
CA VAL A 39 25.89 10.78 2.01
C VAL A 39 26.77 11.81 2.72
N LYS A 40 27.68 11.38 3.61
CA LYS A 40 28.55 12.28 4.37
C LYS A 40 29.78 12.74 3.57
N GLN A 41 30.32 11.88 2.72
CA GLN A 41 31.62 12.11 2.06
C GLN A 41 31.50 12.62 0.63
N PHE A 42 30.37 12.36 -0.05
CA PHE A 42 30.23 12.66 -1.48
C PHE A 42 28.98 13.48 -1.76
N PRO A 43 29.07 14.55 -2.58
CA PRO A 43 27.92 15.37 -2.93
C PRO A 43 26.98 14.63 -3.88
N LEU A 44 25.69 14.62 -3.60
CA LEU A 44 24.68 14.04 -4.49
C LEU A 44 24.43 14.95 -5.71
N PRO A 45 24.02 14.39 -6.87
CA PRO A 45 23.76 12.97 -7.13
C PRO A 45 25.04 12.14 -7.30
N GLN A 46 24.98 10.84 -7.04
CA GLN A 46 26.09 9.89 -7.18
C GLN A 46 25.65 8.62 -7.91
N ILE A 47 26.48 8.13 -8.83
CA ILE A 47 26.25 6.84 -9.50
C ILE A 47 27.02 5.78 -8.74
N VAL A 48 26.31 4.75 -8.30
CA VAL A 48 26.87 3.68 -7.48
C VAL A 48 26.48 2.31 -8.01
N LYS A 49 27.16 1.29 -7.52
CA LYS A 49 26.77 -0.11 -7.69
C LYS A 49 26.77 -0.81 -6.35
N CYS A 50 25.69 -1.53 -6.02
CA CYS A 50 25.65 -2.35 -4.81
C CYS A 50 26.65 -3.51 -4.93
N THR A 51 27.43 -3.75 -3.88
CA THR A 51 28.35 -4.88 -3.85
C THR A 51 27.57 -6.19 -3.80
N GLN A 52 27.77 -7.09 -4.77
CA GLN A 52 27.00 -8.36 -4.91
C GLN A 52 27.09 -9.25 -3.67
N GLN A 53 28.20 -9.19 -2.95
CA GLN A 53 28.42 -9.94 -1.70
C GLN A 53 27.39 -9.59 -0.60
N CYS A 54 26.71 -8.44 -0.72
CA CYS A 54 25.71 -7.99 0.25
C CYS A 54 24.30 -8.49 -0.07
N LEU A 55 24.03 -9.11 -1.23
CA LEU A 55 22.67 -9.49 -1.62
C LEU A 55 22.48 -11.01 -1.47
N LEU A 56 21.68 -11.43 -0.49
CA LEU A 56 21.22 -12.81 -0.38
C LEU A 56 19.70 -12.84 -0.56
N THR A 57 19.25 -13.20 -1.75
CA THR A 57 17.83 -13.54 -1.96
C THR A 57 17.60 -14.97 -1.48
N LYS A 58 16.61 -15.18 -0.61
CA LYS A 58 16.09 -16.53 -0.36
C LYS A 58 15.73 -17.15 -1.71
N LYS A 59 15.99 -18.45 -1.92
CA LYS A 59 15.78 -19.16 -3.20
C LYS A 59 14.39 -18.92 -3.82
N ASN A 60 13.40 -18.53 -3.02
CA ASN A 60 12.00 -18.31 -3.44
C ASN A 60 11.51 -16.85 -3.34
N THR A 61 12.37 -15.86 -3.15
CA THR A 61 11.95 -14.45 -3.10
C THR A 61 12.78 -13.60 -4.05
N THR A 62 12.25 -13.32 -5.23
CA THR A 62 12.86 -12.41 -6.19
C THR A 62 12.81 -10.99 -5.65
N LEU A 63 13.95 -10.28 -5.74
CA LEU A 63 13.95 -8.85 -5.46
C LEU A 63 13.07 -8.16 -6.51
N PRO A 64 12.15 -7.28 -6.10
CA PRO A 64 11.31 -6.52 -7.03
C PRO A 64 12.13 -5.55 -7.89
N VAL A 65 13.38 -5.28 -7.52
CA VAL A 65 14.32 -4.43 -8.25
C VAL A 65 15.70 -5.08 -8.25
N ASN A 66 16.37 -5.08 -9.40
CA ASN A 66 17.72 -5.62 -9.52
C ASN A 66 18.78 -4.64 -8.97
N LEU A 67 19.06 -4.71 -7.67
CA LEU A 67 20.07 -3.87 -7.01
C LEU A 67 21.52 -4.11 -7.51
N THR A 68 21.77 -5.13 -8.35
CA THR A 68 23.09 -5.33 -8.97
C THR A 68 23.37 -4.37 -10.14
N GLN A 69 22.32 -3.74 -10.67
CA GLN A 69 22.43 -2.69 -11.68
C GLN A 69 22.97 -1.39 -11.05
N PRO A 70 23.57 -0.50 -11.85
CA PRO A 70 23.92 0.84 -11.39
C PRO A 70 22.71 1.58 -10.82
N ILE A 71 22.95 2.39 -9.80
CA ILE A 71 21.93 3.17 -9.10
C ILE A 71 22.38 4.63 -9.11
N LEU A 72 21.48 5.53 -9.50
CA LEU A 72 21.66 6.96 -9.31
C LEU A 72 21.07 7.34 -7.95
N LEU A 73 21.93 7.62 -6.97
CA LEU A 73 21.53 8.19 -5.69
C LEU A 73 21.36 9.70 -5.85
N TYR A 74 20.19 10.24 -5.53
CA TYR A 74 19.81 11.58 -5.94
C TYR A 74 19.66 12.56 -4.78
N ARG A 75 18.88 12.22 -3.74
CA ARG A 75 18.58 13.16 -2.64
C ARG A 75 18.37 12.45 -1.33
N LYS A 76 18.73 13.09 -0.22
CA LYS A 76 18.42 12.62 1.14
C LYS A 76 17.21 13.35 1.73
N ARG A 77 16.47 12.70 2.64
CA ARG A 77 15.36 13.30 3.39
C ARG A 77 15.24 12.66 4.76
N THR A 78 14.88 13.47 5.75
CA THR A 78 14.46 13.00 7.07
C THR A 78 12.97 13.30 7.25
N ILE A 79 12.19 12.30 7.66
CA ILE A 79 10.76 12.49 7.94
C ILE A 79 10.25 11.41 8.91
N ARG A 80 9.20 11.74 9.68
CA ARG A 80 8.42 10.72 10.40
C ARG A 80 7.57 9.88 9.45
N LYS A 81 7.52 8.58 9.72
CA LYS A 81 6.75 7.59 8.97
C LYS A 81 5.90 6.77 9.92
N LEU A 82 4.73 6.32 9.46
CA LEU A 82 3.97 5.25 10.10
C LEU A 82 4.41 3.92 9.51
N LEU A 83 4.66 2.93 10.37
CA LEU A 83 4.72 1.53 9.98
C LEU A 83 3.31 0.97 9.98
N ALA A 84 2.89 0.32 8.90
CA ALA A 84 1.59 -0.32 8.86
C ALA A 84 1.63 -1.67 8.15
N ARG A 85 0.76 -2.59 8.57
CA ARG A 85 0.52 -3.87 7.90
C ARG A 85 -0.77 -3.83 7.12
N ASN A 86 -0.76 -4.47 5.96
CA ASN A 86 -1.97 -4.66 5.18
C ASN A 86 -2.86 -5.75 5.81
N VAL A 87 -4.13 -5.40 5.99
CA VAL A 87 -5.15 -6.31 6.53
C VAL A 87 -5.96 -6.85 5.37
N PHE A 88 -5.90 -8.15 5.11
CA PHE A 88 -6.64 -8.76 4.00
C PHE A 88 -7.78 -9.62 4.52
N MET A 89 -8.83 -9.80 3.70
CA MET A 89 -9.88 -10.78 3.97
C MET A 89 -9.42 -12.11 3.40
N ASP A 90 -9.29 -13.12 4.26
CA ASP A 90 -9.05 -14.49 3.83
C ASP A 90 -10.30 -15.01 3.10
N PRO A 91 -10.19 -15.43 1.83
CA PRO A 91 -11.34 -15.91 1.08
C PRO A 91 -11.96 -17.19 1.66
N GLU A 92 -11.17 -18.03 2.35
CA GLU A 92 -11.66 -19.30 2.90
C GLU A 92 -12.42 -19.06 4.20
N THR A 93 -11.80 -18.35 5.14
CA THR A 93 -12.41 -18.10 6.46
C THR A 93 -13.34 -16.89 6.48
N GLN A 94 -13.31 -16.04 5.46
CA GLN A 94 -13.96 -14.71 5.42
C GLN A 94 -13.55 -13.80 6.59
N ARG A 95 -12.41 -14.08 7.23
CA ARG A 95 -11.90 -13.29 8.34
C ARG A 95 -10.79 -12.38 7.86
N TYR A 96 -10.72 -11.20 8.47
CA TYR A 96 -9.60 -10.31 8.22
C TYR A 96 -8.38 -10.77 9.01
N THR A 97 -7.25 -10.90 8.31
CA THR A 97 -5.97 -11.29 8.88
C THR A 97 -4.87 -10.35 8.39
N GLU A 98 -3.80 -10.23 9.16
CA GLU A 98 -2.64 -9.41 8.77
C GLU A 98 -1.71 -10.23 7.87
N LYS A 99 -1.20 -9.61 6.80
CA LYS A 99 -0.10 -10.16 6.00
C LYS A 99 1.24 -9.57 6.44
N ASP A 100 2.32 -10.28 6.09
CA ASP A 100 3.70 -9.79 6.27
C ASP A 100 4.04 -8.57 5.39
N GLU A 101 3.20 -8.25 4.40
CA GLU A 101 3.37 -7.05 3.57
C GLU A 101 3.20 -5.80 4.42
N THR A 102 4.34 -5.17 4.68
CA THR A 102 4.43 -3.96 5.50
C THR A 102 4.60 -2.75 4.59
N ILE A 103 3.88 -1.69 4.87
CA ILE A 103 4.01 -0.41 4.19
C ILE A 103 4.52 0.67 5.13
N VAL A 104 5.06 1.73 4.56
CA VAL A 104 5.35 2.97 5.27
C VAL A 104 4.54 4.13 4.72
N ILE A 105 4.00 4.95 5.63
CA ILE A 105 3.20 6.14 5.31
C ILE A 105 3.97 7.38 5.78
N PRO A 106 4.52 8.21 4.87
CA PRO A 106 5.16 9.46 5.25
C PRO A 106 4.20 10.44 5.94
N ALA A 107 4.72 11.23 6.88
CA ALA A 107 3.93 12.24 7.60
C ALA A 107 3.31 13.32 6.69
N ASP A 108 3.82 13.50 5.49
CA ASP A 108 3.30 14.45 4.50
C ASP A 108 2.65 13.77 3.29
N TYR A 109 2.28 12.49 3.44
CA TYR A 109 1.40 11.82 2.49
C TYR A 109 0.04 12.52 2.44
N GLU A 110 -0.37 12.95 1.26
CA GLU A 110 -1.60 13.71 1.02
C GLU A 110 -2.87 12.81 0.98
N GLY A 111 -2.81 11.63 1.58
CA GLY A 111 -3.94 10.73 1.67
C GLY A 111 -4.79 10.92 2.93
N ARG A 112 -6.02 10.41 2.87
CA ARG A 112 -7.01 10.47 3.95
C ARG A 112 -7.36 9.08 4.45
N PHE A 113 -7.55 8.98 5.76
CA PHE A 113 -7.84 7.74 6.45
C PHE A 113 -9.02 7.90 7.39
N LEU A 114 -9.85 6.87 7.53
CA LEU A 114 -10.76 6.73 8.65
C LEU A 114 -10.06 5.97 9.75
N ARG A 115 -10.18 6.46 10.98
CA ARG A 115 -9.81 5.69 12.17
C ARG A 115 -10.96 4.77 12.51
N LEU A 116 -10.64 3.51 12.70
CA LEU A 116 -11.61 2.50 13.08
C LEU A 116 -11.35 2.11 14.53
N SER A 117 -12.42 1.72 15.21
CA SER A 117 -12.28 1.08 16.49
C SER A 117 -11.57 -0.28 16.35
N SER A 118 -10.96 -0.76 17.44
CA SER A 118 -10.03 -1.89 17.37
C SER A 118 -10.78 -3.22 17.24
N ARG A 119 -10.15 -4.20 16.58
CA ARG A 119 -10.64 -5.57 16.48
C ARG A 119 -10.07 -6.43 17.61
N THR A 120 -10.32 -6.06 18.85
CA THR A 120 -10.00 -6.98 19.96
C THR A 120 -11.25 -7.74 20.37
N ALA A 121 -11.12 -9.00 20.79
CA ALA A 121 -12.24 -9.86 21.20
C ALA A 121 -13.06 -9.33 22.40
N LYS A 122 -12.72 -8.14 22.92
CA LYS A 122 -13.37 -7.45 24.03
C LYS A 122 -13.86 -6.05 23.64
N ASP A 123 -13.78 -5.68 22.36
CA ASP A 123 -14.09 -4.32 21.93
C ASP A 123 -15.60 -4.20 21.64
N SER A 124 -16.30 -3.44 22.49
CA SER A 124 -17.73 -3.09 22.38
C SER A 124 -18.10 -2.31 21.11
N SER A 125 -17.12 -1.99 20.27
CA SER A 125 -17.24 -1.15 19.09
C SER A 125 -17.37 -1.94 17.78
N CYS A 126 -17.37 -3.27 17.87
CA CYS A 126 -17.78 -4.15 16.78
C CYS A 126 -19.23 -4.59 17.02
N HIS A 127 -20.07 -4.42 16.01
CA HIS A 127 -21.50 -4.68 16.07
C HIS A 127 -21.85 -5.87 15.20
N THR A 128 -22.77 -6.71 15.68
CA THR A 128 -23.23 -7.92 14.98
C THR A 128 -24.48 -7.69 14.13
N ASP A 129 -25.12 -6.53 14.29
CA ASP A 129 -26.38 -6.15 13.65
C ASP A 129 -26.44 -4.62 13.53
N LEU A 130 -27.32 -4.14 12.65
CA LEU A 130 -27.48 -2.69 12.46
C LEU A 130 -28.29 -2.02 13.57
N GLU A 131 -29.04 -2.80 14.35
CA GLU A 131 -29.82 -2.29 15.47
C GLU A 131 -28.92 -1.76 16.58
N THR A 132 -27.87 -2.49 16.94
CA THR A 132 -26.85 -2.07 17.92
C THR A 132 -26.11 -0.80 17.50
N LEU A 133 -25.79 -0.64 16.21
CA LEU A 133 -25.23 0.63 15.68
C LEU A 133 -26.18 1.82 15.92
N SER A 134 -27.48 1.61 15.67
CA SER A 134 -28.48 2.67 15.82
C SER A 134 -28.67 3.11 17.28
N HIS A 135 -28.63 2.16 18.22
CA HIS A 135 -28.77 2.44 19.65
C HIS A 135 -27.55 3.17 20.23
N ASN A 136 -26.35 2.86 19.73
CA ASN A 136 -25.10 3.47 20.20
C ASN A 136 -24.79 4.83 19.57
N GLN A 137 -25.73 5.40 18.80
CA GLN A 137 -25.59 6.73 18.17
C GLN A 137 -24.31 6.86 17.31
N VAL A 138 -23.94 5.78 16.63
CA VAL A 138 -22.78 5.74 15.75
C VAL A 138 -23.01 6.67 14.56
N GLN A 139 -22.02 7.51 14.24
CA GLN A 139 -22.12 8.46 13.11
C GLN A 139 -21.82 7.80 11.77
N ALA A 140 -20.90 6.84 11.76
CA ALA A 140 -20.52 6.11 10.56
C ALA A 140 -19.90 4.76 10.91
N PHE A 141 -20.01 3.81 10.01
CA PHE A 141 -19.47 2.47 10.19
C PHE A 141 -18.91 1.91 8.88
N LEU A 142 -18.01 0.94 9.02
CA LEU A 142 -17.47 0.11 7.95
C LEU A 142 -18.11 -1.27 8.00
N THR A 143 -18.55 -1.80 6.86
CA THR A 143 -19.00 -3.20 6.76
C THR A 143 -17.82 -4.14 6.56
N LEU A 144 -17.81 -5.25 7.29
CA LEU A 144 -16.84 -6.34 7.10
C LEU A 144 -17.48 -7.58 6.48
N THR A 145 -18.79 -7.52 6.24
CA THR A 145 -19.61 -8.57 5.63
C THR A 145 -20.41 -7.97 4.47
N LYS A 146 -21.01 -8.83 3.64
CA LYS A 146 -21.90 -8.39 2.56
C LYS A 146 -23.17 -7.78 3.16
N LEU A 147 -23.62 -6.69 2.58
CA LEU A 147 -24.78 -5.94 3.05
C LEU A 147 -25.76 -5.73 1.88
N THR A 148 -27.05 -5.69 2.17
CA THR A 148 -28.09 -5.47 1.16
C THR A 148 -28.87 -4.23 1.53
N ALA A 149 -28.97 -3.29 0.59
CA ALA A 149 -29.61 -2.00 0.83
C ALA A 149 -30.67 -1.72 -0.22
N ASN A 150 -31.66 -0.93 0.17
CA ASN A 150 -32.66 -0.38 -0.72
C ASN A 150 -32.27 1.06 -1.05
N VAL A 151 -32.05 1.38 -2.32
CA VAL A 151 -31.64 2.73 -2.76
C VAL A 151 -32.86 3.63 -2.86
N ILE A 152 -32.78 4.84 -2.29
CA ILE A 152 -33.82 5.86 -2.42
C ILE A 152 -33.57 6.63 -3.72
N GLY A 153 -34.36 6.34 -4.76
CA GLY A 153 -34.32 7.10 -6.02
C GLY A 153 -34.79 8.55 -5.81
N SER A 154 -34.19 9.49 -6.54
CA SER A 154 -34.50 10.92 -6.44
C SER A 154 -35.84 11.34 -7.06
N GLY A 155 -36.67 10.41 -7.54
CA GLY A 155 -37.88 10.77 -8.29
C GLY A 155 -39.00 9.74 -8.37
N SER A 156 -39.04 8.70 -7.53
CA SER A 156 -40.08 7.69 -7.60
C SER A 156 -41.04 7.79 -6.40
N GLU A 157 -42.27 8.24 -6.65
CA GLU A 157 -43.43 8.06 -5.75
C GLU A 157 -43.86 6.57 -5.64
N SER A 158 -43.18 5.68 -6.37
CA SER A 158 -43.31 4.23 -6.26
C SER A 158 -42.70 3.72 -4.96
N GLN A 159 -43.42 2.86 -4.23
CA GLN A 159 -42.93 2.17 -3.04
C GLN A 159 -41.91 1.07 -3.33
N ASP A 160 -41.58 0.80 -4.59
CA ASP A 160 -40.52 -0.14 -4.96
C ASP A 160 -39.15 0.55 -4.94
N TYR A 161 -38.33 0.12 -3.99
CA TYR A 161 -36.93 0.52 -3.90
C TYR A 161 -36.04 -0.46 -4.66
N ASP A 162 -35.09 0.05 -5.43
CA ASP A 162 -34.08 -0.80 -6.06
C ASP A 162 -33.14 -1.38 -5.01
N GLN A 163 -33.00 -2.70 -5.01
CA GLN A 163 -32.11 -3.40 -4.09
C GLN A 163 -30.68 -3.48 -4.64
N VAL A 164 -29.71 -3.07 -3.85
CA VAL A 164 -28.28 -3.09 -4.17
C VAL A 164 -27.51 -3.89 -3.12
N ASN A 165 -26.59 -4.73 -3.57
CA ASN A 165 -25.70 -5.49 -2.71
C ASN A 165 -24.33 -4.82 -2.61
N TYR A 166 -23.91 -4.55 -1.38
CA TYR A 166 -22.60 -4.02 -1.04
C TYR A 166 -21.69 -5.15 -0.56
N GLY A 167 -20.45 -5.17 -1.05
CA GLY A 167 -19.42 -6.05 -0.52
C GLY A 167 -18.89 -5.58 0.84
N PRO A 168 -18.02 -6.38 1.49
CA PRO A 168 -17.20 -5.90 2.60
C PRO A 168 -16.32 -4.70 2.20
N GLY A 169 -16.03 -3.81 3.15
CA GLY A 169 -15.12 -2.68 3.01
C GLY A 169 -15.77 -1.34 2.64
N ASN A 170 -17.11 -1.31 2.55
CA ASN A 170 -17.89 -0.09 2.27
C ASN A 170 -18.14 0.69 3.57
N VAL A 171 -18.16 2.02 3.48
CA VAL A 171 -18.41 2.92 4.59
C VAL A 171 -19.78 3.57 4.42
N PHE A 172 -20.53 3.68 5.52
CA PHE A 172 -21.85 4.30 5.56
C PHE A 172 -21.90 5.39 6.63
N LEU A 173 -22.43 6.55 6.27
CA LEU A 173 -22.79 7.62 7.19
C LEU A 173 -24.24 7.39 7.66
N ILE A 174 -24.48 7.34 8.96
CA ILE A 174 -25.82 7.14 9.52
C ILE A 174 -26.53 8.51 9.60
N ASP A 175 -27.75 8.59 9.07
CA ASP A 175 -28.63 9.75 9.20
C ASP A 175 -29.60 9.53 10.36
N ARG A 176 -30.51 8.56 10.22
CA ARG A 176 -31.56 8.29 11.22
C ARG A 176 -32.17 6.91 11.05
N VAL A 177 -32.93 6.49 12.05
CA VAL A 177 -33.84 5.33 11.93
C VAL A 177 -35.09 5.75 11.16
N TYR A 178 -35.52 4.93 10.21
CA TYR A 178 -36.69 5.13 9.36
C TYR A 178 -37.68 3.97 9.53
N LEU A 179 -38.96 4.26 9.62
CA LEU A 179 -40.04 3.27 9.70
C LEU A 179 -40.69 3.13 8.33
N GLY A 180 -40.55 1.95 7.73
CA GLY A 180 -41.23 1.58 6.49
C GLY A 180 -42.32 0.54 6.74
N THR A 181 -43.21 0.37 5.77
CA THR A 181 -44.20 -0.72 5.76
C THR A 181 -43.92 -1.61 4.57
N THR A 182 -43.73 -2.92 4.78
CA THR A 182 -43.63 -3.89 3.70
C THR A 182 -44.93 -4.68 3.55
N HIS A 183 -45.29 -4.96 2.30
CA HIS A 183 -46.39 -5.86 1.97
C HIS A 183 -45.83 -7.28 1.85
N LEU A 184 -46.04 -8.11 2.88
CA LEU A 184 -45.83 -9.55 2.72
C LEU A 184 -46.91 -10.10 1.79
N GLN A 185 -46.56 -10.45 0.56
CA GLN A 185 -47.39 -11.36 -0.22
C GLN A 185 -47.27 -12.74 0.43
N SER A 186 -48.34 -13.22 1.07
CA SER A 186 -48.33 -14.58 1.58
C SER A 186 -48.37 -15.54 0.40
N GLU A 187 -47.22 -16.14 0.08
CA GLU A 187 -47.14 -17.30 -0.80
C GLU A 187 -47.75 -18.50 -0.06
N GLY A 188 -49.08 -18.62 -0.12
CA GLY A 188 -49.79 -19.78 0.40
C GLY A 188 -51.11 -19.42 1.05
N ARG A 189 -52.19 -19.41 0.25
CA ARG A 189 -53.55 -19.83 0.67
C ARG A 189 -54.49 -19.81 -0.53
N LEU A 190 -54.92 -21.01 -0.93
CA LEU A 190 -55.92 -21.31 -1.97
C LEU A 190 -57.36 -20.87 -1.62
N PHE A 191 -57.59 -20.06 -0.57
CA PHE A 191 -58.94 -19.65 -0.18
C PHE A 191 -58.98 -18.21 0.35
N GLY A 192 -59.40 -17.29 -0.51
CA GLY A 192 -60.51 -16.36 -0.22
C GLY A 192 -60.39 -15.24 0.83
N ILE A 193 -59.26 -15.01 1.51
CA ILE A 193 -59.14 -13.87 2.46
C ILE A 193 -57.98 -12.96 2.05
N ARG A 194 -58.31 -11.88 1.31
CA ARG A 194 -57.38 -10.77 0.99
C ARG A 194 -57.19 -9.86 2.21
N GLY A 195 -56.47 -10.35 3.22
CA GLY A 195 -55.93 -9.55 4.30
C GLY A 195 -54.41 -9.51 4.19
N GLY A 196 -53.86 -8.58 3.43
CA GLY A 196 -52.42 -8.38 3.38
C GLY A 196 -51.97 -7.78 4.71
N ASN A 197 -51.40 -8.60 5.60
CA ASN A 197 -50.80 -8.10 6.84
C ASN A 197 -49.63 -7.18 6.47
N LYS A 198 -49.80 -5.88 6.72
CA LYS A 198 -48.73 -4.88 6.60
C LYS A 198 -47.82 -5.03 7.81
N THR A 199 -46.58 -5.46 7.59
CA THR A 199 -45.59 -5.53 8.66
C THR A 199 -44.77 -4.25 8.63
N GLN A 200 -44.67 -3.56 9.77
CA GLN A 200 -43.74 -2.44 9.92
C GLN A 200 -42.31 -2.98 9.99
N VAL A 201 -41.42 -2.43 9.16
CA VAL A 201 -40.00 -2.76 9.13
C VAL A 201 -39.22 -1.50 9.46
N ARG A 202 -38.26 -1.62 10.38
CA ARG A 202 -37.34 -0.53 10.73
C ARG A 202 -36.10 -0.61 9.85
N TYR A 203 -35.70 0.52 9.30
CA TYR A 203 -34.52 0.69 8.48
C TYR A 203 -33.58 1.70 9.14
N LEU A 204 -32.28 1.53 8.92
CA LEU A 204 -31.28 2.55 9.13
C LEU A 204 -31.12 3.31 7.81
N LYS A 205 -31.45 4.61 7.80
CA LYS A 205 -31.17 5.47 6.66
C LYS A 205 -29.70 5.89 6.73
N CYS A 206 -28.96 5.61 5.67
CA CYS A 206 -27.55 5.92 5.55
C CYS A 206 -27.24 6.60 4.22
N ARG A 207 -26.05 7.20 4.12
CA ARG A 207 -25.41 7.59 2.87
C ARG A 207 -24.15 6.76 2.64
N ASP A 208 -23.96 6.26 1.43
CA ASP A 208 -22.76 5.50 1.06
C ASP A 208 -21.59 6.42 0.63
N GLU A 209 -20.46 5.84 0.22
CA GLU A 209 -19.28 6.59 -0.25
C GLU A 209 -19.52 7.36 -1.57
N LYS A 210 -20.63 7.09 -2.27
CA LYS A 210 -21.05 7.78 -3.50
C LYS A 210 -22.12 8.84 -3.22
N ASP A 211 -22.39 9.14 -1.95
CA ASP A 211 -23.42 10.07 -1.48
C ASP A 211 -24.85 9.66 -1.90
N MET A 212 -25.08 8.36 -2.07
CA MET A 212 -26.41 7.81 -2.33
C MET A 212 -27.13 7.49 -1.02
N ASP A 213 -28.37 7.96 -0.90
CA ASP A 213 -29.27 7.60 0.21
C ASP A 213 -29.71 6.13 0.07
N VAL A 214 -29.46 5.35 1.12
CA VAL A 214 -29.82 3.94 1.19
C VAL A 214 -30.55 3.62 2.49
N LEU A 215 -31.46 2.66 2.43
CA LEU A 215 -32.18 2.09 3.56
C LEU A 215 -31.68 0.68 3.82
N LEU A 216 -31.16 0.46 5.02
CA LEU A 216 -30.65 -0.83 5.47
C LEU A 216 -31.60 -1.43 6.50
N PRO A 217 -32.17 -2.62 6.29
CA PRO A 217 -33.05 -3.24 7.29
C PRO A 217 -32.33 -3.44 8.63
N LEU A 218 -32.89 -2.97 9.75
CA LEU A 218 -32.24 -3.13 11.07
C LEU A 218 -32.06 -4.60 11.48
N SER A 219 -32.88 -5.50 10.93
CA SER A 219 -32.79 -6.95 11.14
C SER A 219 -31.58 -7.60 10.46
N GLN A 220 -30.85 -6.87 9.62
CA GLN A 220 -29.68 -7.41 8.93
C GLN A 220 -28.52 -7.59 9.92
N THR A 221 -27.97 -8.80 9.94
CA THR A 221 -26.80 -9.18 10.73
C THR A 221 -25.53 -9.11 9.89
N GLY A 222 -24.38 -8.97 10.56
CA GLY A 222 -23.08 -8.84 9.92
C GLY A 222 -21.98 -8.54 10.93
N GLU A 223 -20.85 -8.08 10.44
CA GLU A 223 -19.78 -7.51 11.28
C GLU A 223 -19.57 -6.06 10.84
N PHE A 224 -19.79 -5.13 11.76
CA PHE A 224 -19.75 -3.68 11.50
C PHE A 224 -18.81 -3.00 12.49
N VAL A 225 -17.90 -2.17 11.99
CA VAL A 225 -16.90 -1.47 12.81
C VAL A 225 -17.16 0.01 12.81
N GLU A 226 -17.21 0.62 13.98
CA GLU A 226 -17.42 2.05 14.13
C GLU A 226 -16.25 2.87 13.56
N VAL A 227 -16.59 3.97 12.89
CA VAL A 227 -15.63 5.01 12.52
C VAL A 227 -15.47 5.96 13.71
N ILE A 228 -14.25 6.10 14.21
CA ILE A 228 -13.93 6.99 15.33
C ILE A 228 -14.00 8.44 14.85
N PRO A 229 -14.89 9.28 15.42
CA PRO A 229 -15.03 10.67 15.03
C PRO A 229 -13.72 11.45 15.17
N ASN A 230 -13.45 12.34 14.24
CA ASN A 230 -12.34 13.27 14.34
C ASN A 230 -12.72 14.49 15.20
N LYS A 231 -12.47 14.39 16.51
CA LYS A 231 -12.78 15.45 17.49
C LYS A 231 -12.09 16.80 17.24
N ASN A 232 -11.08 16.85 16.38
CA ASN A 232 -10.27 18.05 16.13
C ASN A 232 -10.37 18.56 14.67
N GLY A 233 -11.34 18.04 13.91
CA GLY A 233 -11.50 18.34 12.48
C GLY A 233 -12.48 19.47 12.18
N ASP A 234 -12.51 19.83 10.91
CA ASP A 234 -13.51 20.67 10.21
C ASP A 234 -14.89 20.00 10.07
N GLY A 235 -15.24 19.10 11.00
CA GLY A 235 -16.42 18.23 10.91
C GLY A 235 -16.23 16.97 10.04
N ARG A 236 -15.08 16.78 9.38
CA ARG A 236 -14.81 15.56 8.60
C ARG A 236 -14.39 14.38 9.48
N LEU A 237 -14.92 13.19 9.23
CA LEU A 237 -14.51 11.95 9.90
C LEU A 237 -13.08 11.51 9.55
N SER A 238 -12.61 11.85 8.35
CA SER A 238 -11.29 11.47 7.87
C SER A 238 -10.16 12.29 8.51
N VAL A 239 -9.00 11.67 8.67
CA VAL A 239 -7.76 12.29 9.15
C VAL A 239 -6.64 12.14 8.11
N ASP A 240 -5.65 13.04 8.15
CA ASP A 240 -4.41 12.90 7.37
C ASP A 240 -3.35 12.08 8.12
N SER A 241 -2.26 11.73 7.43
CA SER A 241 -1.18 10.91 8.02
C SER A 241 -0.47 11.62 9.17
N LYS A 242 -0.29 12.95 9.09
CA LYS A 242 0.30 13.76 10.17
C LYS A 242 -0.51 13.65 11.46
N CYS A 243 -1.84 13.72 11.36
CA CYS A 243 -2.75 13.59 12.48
C CYS A 243 -2.71 12.17 13.07
N LEU A 244 -2.60 11.14 12.24
CA LEU A 244 -2.41 9.75 12.71
C LEU A 244 -1.12 9.61 13.54
N ILE A 245 0.00 10.14 13.03
CA ILE A 245 1.29 10.11 13.73
C ILE A 245 1.21 10.79 15.09
N ALA A 246 0.57 11.96 15.15
CA ALA A 246 0.55 12.79 16.35
C ALA A 246 -0.42 12.28 17.44
N LYS A 247 -1.50 11.57 17.08
CA LYS A 247 -2.63 11.34 17.98
C LYS A 247 -3.03 9.88 18.16
N SER A 248 -2.56 8.97 17.32
CA SER A 248 -2.92 7.56 17.43
C SER A 248 -2.11 6.87 18.52
N LYS A 249 -2.77 5.98 19.26
CA LYS A 249 -2.10 4.93 20.03
C LYS A 249 -1.97 3.71 19.12
N TYR A 250 -0.83 3.02 19.17
CA TYR A 250 -0.60 1.83 18.35
C TYR A 250 -0.72 0.55 19.19
N PRO A 251 -1.22 -0.56 18.62
CA PRO A 251 -1.70 -0.70 17.24
C PRO A 251 -3.06 0.00 17.01
N ALA A 252 -3.29 0.51 15.80
CA ALA A 252 -4.56 1.15 15.40
C ALA A 252 -5.04 0.67 14.03
N LEU A 253 -6.33 0.39 13.90
CA LEU A 253 -6.92 0.03 12.62
C LEU A 253 -7.38 1.28 11.86
N VAL A 254 -7.04 1.37 10.58
CA VAL A 254 -7.48 2.47 9.71
C VAL A 254 -7.94 1.98 8.35
N ARG A 255 -8.88 2.71 7.74
CA ARG A 255 -9.29 2.55 6.33
C ARG A 255 -8.71 3.68 5.49
N PHE A 256 -7.96 3.33 4.46
CA PHE A 256 -7.52 4.25 3.41
C PHE A 256 -8.68 4.69 2.52
N LEU A 257 -8.94 5.99 2.42
CA LEU A 257 -9.99 6.52 1.56
C LEU A 257 -9.43 6.98 0.22
N THR A 258 -8.54 7.97 0.27
CA THR A 258 -8.02 8.66 -0.90
C THR A 258 -6.53 8.96 -0.74
N GLY A 259 -5.85 9.19 -1.86
CA GLY A 259 -4.43 9.54 -1.92
C GLY A 259 -3.88 9.38 -3.34
N ARG A 260 -2.74 10.02 -3.61
CA ARG A 260 -2.18 10.11 -4.98
C ARG A 260 -1.88 8.76 -5.61
N ARG A 261 -1.28 7.84 -4.85
CA ARG A 261 -0.96 6.49 -5.31
C ARG A 261 -1.37 5.43 -4.27
N ARG A 262 -1.97 4.35 -4.77
CA ARG A 262 -2.21 3.13 -4.00
C ARG A 262 -0.89 2.38 -3.84
N PRO A 263 -0.63 1.76 -2.67
CA PRO A 263 0.59 0.99 -2.48
C PRO A 263 0.59 -0.24 -3.38
N ARG A 264 1.77 -0.61 -3.89
CA ARG A 264 1.97 -1.80 -4.73
C ARG A 264 1.95 -3.08 -3.87
N LEU A 265 0.76 -3.47 -3.45
CA LEU A 265 0.51 -4.67 -2.64
C LEU A 265 -0.08 -5.79 -3.50
N LYS A 266 0.23 -7.05 -3.16
CA LYS A 266 -0.37 -8.20 -3.87
C LYS A 266 -1.88 -8.24 -3.69
N THR A 267 -2.35 -7.88 -2.50
CA THR A 267 -3.77 -7.82 -2.16
C THR A 267 -4.03 -6.51 -1.43
N PHE A 268 -4.82 -5.61 -2.00
CA PHE A 268 -5.14 -4.32 -1.40
C PHE A 268 -6.63 -4.23 -1.04
N THR A 269 -6.93 -4.24 0.25
CA THR A 269 -8.29 -4.00 0.80
C THR A 269 -8.50 -2.55 1.19
N GLY A 270 -7.40 -1.79 1.29
CA GLY A 270 -7.37 -0.46 1.87
C GLY A 270 -7.65 -0.44 3.38
N LEU A 271 -7.49 -1.55 4.08
CA LEU A 271 -7.40 -1.60 5.54
C LEU A 271 -5.96 -1.81 6.00
N PHE A 272 -5.56 -1.05 7.01
CA PHE A 272 -4.22 -1.12 7.58
C PHE A 272 -4.26 -1.19 9.10
N THR A 273 -3.43 -2.06 9.68
CA THR A 273 -3.06 -1.96 11.09
C THR A 273 -1.79 -1.09 11.18
N LEU A 274 -1.92 0.10 11.75
CA LEU A 274 -0.79 0.95 12.11
C LEU A 274 -0.09 0.36 13.32
N LEU A 275 1.22 0.14 13.24
CA LEU A 275 2.00 -0.55 14.25
C LEU A 275 2.85 0.38 15.10
N ASP A 276 3.45 1.39 14.47
CA ASP A 276 4.36 2.32 15.14
C ASP A 276 4.57 3.58 14.28
N SER A 277 5.18 4.61 14.87
CA SER A 277 5.68 5.77 14.16
C SER A 277 7.14 6.06 14.52
N PHE A 278 7.97 6.34 13.52
CA PHE A 278 9.40 6.57 13.73
C PHE A 278 9.91 7.66 12.78
N GLU A 279 10.96 8.37 13.19
CA GLU A 279 11.69 9.27 12.32
C GLU A 279 12.81 8.53 11.63
N GLU A 280 12.94 8.69 10.32
CA GLU A 280 13.97 8.02 9.54
C GLU A 280 14.58 8.97 8.52
N THR A 281 15.90 8.87 8.35
CA THR A 281 16.59 9.51 7.23
C THR A 281 16.86 8.48 6.14
N THR A 282 16.45 8.81 4.93
CA THR A 282 16.57 7.93 3.76
C THR A 282 17.19 8.65 2.57
N LEU A 283 17.70 7.86 1.65
CA LEU A 283 18.30 8.29 0.39
C LEU A 283 17.44 7.76 -0.76
N PHE A 284 16.97 8.66 -1.62
CA PHE A 284 16.19 8.32 -2.82
C PHE A 284 17.09 8.29 -4.03
N GLY A 285 16.73 7.44 -4.97
CA GLY A 285 17.40 7.33 -6.25
C GLY A 285 16.59 6.50 -7.20
N CYS A 286 17.22 6.11 -8.30
CA CYS A 286 16.65 5.14 -9.22
C CYS A 286 17.69 4.12 -9.65
N VAL A 287 17.25 2.88 -9.81
CA VAL A 287 18.02 1.82 -10.44
C VAL A 287 17.96 2.00 -11.95
N LEU A 288 19.12 1.90 -12.60
CA LEU A 288 19.32 2.06 -14.03
C LEU A 288 19.21 0.68 -14.71
N ASP A 289 17.98 0.19 -14.87
CA ASP A 289 17.72 -1.10 -15.51
C ASP A 289 17.70 -0.94 -17.05
N PRO A 290 18.18 -1.92 -17.83
CA PRO A 290 18.00 -1.91 -19.29
C PRO A 290 16.55 -1.74 -19.75
N SER A 291 15.58 -2.22 -18.95
CA SER A 291 14.15 -2.11 -19.22
C SER A 291 13.50 -0.78 -18.79
N GLY A 292 14.22 0.04 -18.01
CA GLY A 292 13.73 1.33 -17.54
C GLY A 292 14.31 1.78 -16.20
N PHE A 293 13.70 2.80 -15.61
CA PHE A 293 14.14 3.36 -14.33
C PHE A 293 13.17 2.97 -13.23
N THR A 294 13.69 2.43 -12.13
CA THR A 294 12.87 2.13 -10.95
C THR A 294 13.32 2.98 -9.78
N MET A 295 12.44 3.87 -9.30
CA MET A 295 12.69 4.68 -8.11
C MET A 295 12.75 3.77 -6.87
N ILE A 296 13.72 4.03 -6.01
CA ILE A 296 13.91 3.31 -4.74
C ILE A 296 14.24 4.30 -3.63
N GLU A 297 13.96 3.91 -2.40
CA GLU A 297 14.36 4.63 -1.20
C GLU A 297 15.07 3.68 -0.23
N ILE A 298 16.26 4.08 0.21
CA ILE A 298 17.14 3.27 1.05
C ILE A 298 17.35 3.99 2.39
N PRO A 299 17.09 3.34 3.54
CA PRO A 299 17.48 3.89 4.84
C PRO A 299 18.97 4.19 4.91
N ILE A 300 19.36 5.32 5.49
CA ILE A 300 20.78 5.63 5.72
C ILE A 300 21.44 4.61 6.67
N SER A 301 20.65 4.05 7.59
CA SER A 301 21.07 2.96 8.49
C SER A 301 21.22 1.61 7.79
N SER A 302 20.93 1.50 6.50
CA SER A 302 21.05 0.26 5.77
C SER A 302 22.51 -0.23 5.74
N PRO A 303 22.76 -1.53 6.01
CA PRO A 303 24.09 -2.12 5.94
C PRO A 303 24.58 -2.36 4.50
N LEU A 304 23.80 -1.95 3.48
CA LEU A 304 24.20 -2.06 2.08
C LEU A 304 25.47 -1.25 1.82
N LYS A 305 26.38 -1.84 1.03
CA LYS A 305 27.64 -1.22 0.62
C LYS A 305 27.67 -0.98 -0.89
N PHE A 306 28.29 0.12 -1.26
CA PHE A 306 28.28 0.67 -2.61
C PHE A 306 29.69 1.00 -3.07
N GLN A 307 29.99 0.66 -4.33
CA GLN A 307 31.14 1.19 -5.06
C GLN A 307 30.68 2.43 -5.83
N LEU A 308 31.48 3.49 -5.81
CA LEU A 308 31.21 4.73 -6.52
C LEU A 308 31.74 4.66 -7.95
N ALA A 309 31.07 5.31 -8.88
CA ALA A 309 31.63 5.55 -10.20
C ALA A 309 32.66 6.69 -10.15
N LEU A 310 33.90 6.40 -10.56
CA LEU A 310 35.03 7.34 -10.56
C LEU A 310 34.98 8.30 -11.75
N ASN A 311 34.39 7.89 -12.87
CA ASN A 311 34.24 8.68 -14.09
C ASN A 311 32.88 9.40 -14.16
N LYS A 312 32.48 10.06 -13.06
CA LYS A 312 31.17 10.71 -12.93
C LYS A 312 30.90 11.75 -14.04
N ASN A 313 31.91 12.52 -14.44
CA ASN A 313 31.77 13.56 -15.46
C ASN A 313 31.40 12.93 -16.82
N ASP A 314 32.08 11.86 -17.23
CA ASP A 314 31.79 11.16 -18.49
C ASP A 314 30.40 10.51 -18.42
N LEU A 315 30.06 9.88 -17.29
CA LEU A 315 28.76 9.26 -17.09
C LEU A 315 27.62 10.27 -17.09
N SER A 316 27.84 11.53 -16.68
CA SER A 316 26.81 12.57 -16.73
C SER A 316 26.38 12.92 -18.15
N LEU A 317 27.25 12.69 -19.14
CA LEU A 317 26.95 12.86 -20.57
C LEU A 317 26.19 11.66 -21.14
N ASN A 318 26.19 10.52 -20.45
CA ASN A 318 25.48 9.32 -20.89
C ASN A 318 23.96 9.59 -20.89
N PRO A 319 23.24 9.34 -22.01
CA PRO A 319 21.80 9.57 -22.10
C PRO A 319 20.97 8.87 -21.02
N VAL A 320 21.38 7.66 -20.60
CA VAL A 320 20.69 6.90 -19.56
C VAL A 320 20.76 7.62 -18.22
N VAL A 321 21.94 8.10 -17.84
CA VAL A 321 22.15 8.85 -16.59
C VAL A 321 21.44 10.20 -16.64
N LYS A 322 21.51 10.90 -17.77
CA LYS A 322 20.82 12.19 -17.96
C LYS A 322 19.30 12.03 -17.81
N ASN A 323 18.72 11.00 -18.43
CA ASN A 323 17.30 10.69 -18.32
C ASN A 323 16.91 10.28 -16.90
N ALA A 324 17.73 9.48 -16.22
CA ALA A 324 17.53 9.10 -14.83
C ALA A 324 17.55 10.30 -13.88
N ASN A 325 18.47 11.24 -14.09
CA ASN A 325 18.55 12.46 -13.30
C ASN A 325 17.33 13.35 -13.53
N LYS A 326 16.90 13.53 -14.78
CA LYS A 326 15.67 14.24 -15.12
C LYS A 326 14.44 13.61 -14.46
N LEU A 327 14.33 12.28 -14.51
CA LEU A 327 13.25 11.55 -13.83
C LEU A 327 13.24 11.85 -12.33
N CYS A 328 14.41 11.83 -11.68
CA CYS A 328 14.52 12.14 -10.26
C CYS A 328 14.17 13.60 -9.96
N GLU A 329 14.62 14.56 -10.76
CA GLU A 329 14.25 15.98 -10.63
C GLU A 329 12.73 16.19 -10.70
N GLU A 330 12.07 15.53 -11.65
CA GLU A 330 10.63 15.66 -11.87
C GLU A 330 9.80 14.90 -10.81
N ASN A 331 10.25 13.73 -10.36
CA ASN A 331 9.40 12.79 -9.60
C ASN A 331 9.82 12.56 -8.15
N ALA A 332 11.03 12.98 -7.71
CA ALA A 332 11.51 12.65 -6.37
C ALA A 332 10.62 13.21 -5.26
N VAL A 333 10.06 14.41 -5.45
CA VAL A 333 9.16 15.04 -4.46
C VAL A 333 7.89 14.22 -4.28
N ASP A 334 7.26 13.80 -5.37
CA ASP A 334 6.04 13.01 -5.31
C ASP A 334 6.31 11.60 -4.80
N PHE A 335 7.36 10.95 -5.32
CA PHE A 335 7.79 9.63 -4.88
C PHE A 335 8.08 9.60 -3.37
N CYS A 336 8.77 10.61 -2.82
CA CYS A 336 9.11 10.62 -1.40
C CYS A 336 7.89 10.79 -0.48
N LYS A 337 6.78 11.34 -1.00
CA LYS A 337 5.52 11.50 -0.28
C LYS A 337 4.61 10.27 -0.34
N ASP A 338 4.77 9.44 -1.36
CA ASP A 338 3.90 8.27 -1.57
C ASP A 338 3.99 7.21 -0.47
N LEU A 339 2.92 6.43 -0.35
CA LEU A 339 2.89 5.15 0.36
C LEU A 339 3.85 4.17 -0.30
N LYS A 340 4.71 3.53 0.49
CA LYS A 340 5.71 2.61 -0.04
C LYS A 340 5.64 1.24 0.58
N LEU A 341 5.91 0.22 -0.23
CA LEU A 341 6.12 -1.14 0.27
C LEU A 341 7.49 -1.19 0.96
N LYS A 342 7.52 -1.65 2.22
CA LYS A 342 8.77 -2.01 2.91
C LYS A 342 9.16 -3.42 2.50
N PHE A 343 10.08 -3.53 1.56
CA PHE A 343 10.56 -4.82 1.06
C PHE A 343 11.77 -5.28 1.88
N ASN A 344 11.60 -6.34 2.68
CA ASN A 344 12.68 -6.91 3.48
C ASN A 344 13.39 -8.04 2.72
N PHE A 345 14.72 -8.09 2.82
CA PHE A 345 15.52 -9.15 2.23
C PHE A 345 16.77 -9.43 3.08
N ALA A 346 17.36 -10.62 2.90
CA ALA A 346 18.55 -11.02 3.64
C ALA A 346 19.82 -10.47 2.98
N GLN A 347 20.81 -10.19 3.81
CA GLN A 347 22.13 -9.74 3.42
C GLN A 347 23.18 -10.51 4.21
N LYS A 348 24.28 -10.90 3.53
CA LYS A 348 25.48 -11.40 4.20
C LYS A 348 26.28 -10.24 4.76
N ILE A 349 26.63 -10.29 6.04
CA ILE A 349 27.66 -9.44 6.61
C ILE A 349 29.00 -10.10 6.30
N THR A 350 29.76 -9.50 5.40
CA THR A 350 31.18 -9.83 5.26
C THR A 350 31.89 -9.32 6.51
N GLN A 351 32.15 -10.20 7.49
CA GLN A 351 32.95 -9.83 8.65
C GLN A 351 34.36 -9.47 8.19
N ILE A 352 34.77 -8.23 8.46
CA ILE A 352 36.15 -7.78 8.31
C ILE A 352 36.90 -8.22 9.58
N SER A 353 37.08 -9.53 9.76
CA SER A 353 37.92 -10.07 10.84
C SER A 353 38.11 -11.58 10.68
N GLY A 354 39.11 -11.99 9.89
CA GLY A 354 40.01 -13.14 10.09
C GLY A 354 39.50 -14.54 10.49
N ARG A 355 38.20 -14.81 10.64
CA ARG A 355 37.68 -16.15 10.97
C ARG A 355 36.89 -16.70 9.79
N SER A 356 37.50 -17.64 9.09
CA SER A 356 36.83 -18.45 8.07
C SER A 356 35.73 -19.29 8.72
N VAL A 357 34.48 -18.99 8.39
CA VAL A 357 33.38 -19.93 8.62
C VAL A 357 33.48 -21.00 7.53
N GLY A 358 33.59 -22.27 7.93
CA GLY A 358 33.78 -23.40 7.04
C GLY A 358 32.63 -23.62 6.03
N PRO A 359 32.83 -24.49 5.03
CA PRO A 359 31.84 -24.75 3.98
C PRO A 359 30.55 -25.32 4.57
N LEU A 360 29.42 -24.94 3.97
CA LEU A 360 28.10 -25.47 4.28
C LEU A 360 28.02 -26.95 3.86
N ASP A 361 27.51 -27.81 4.74
CA ASP A 361 27.09 -29.16 4.37
C ASP A 361 25.66 -29.07 3.82
N GLU A 362 25.52 -29.07 2.50
CA GLU A 362 24.25 -28.80 1.78
C GLU A 362 23.25 -29.98 1.83
N ASN A 363 23.53 -31.05 2.57
CA ASN A 363 22.76 -32.30 2.55
C ASN A 363 21.82 -32.52 3.75
N ASN A 364 21.53 -31.50 4.59
CA ASN A 364 20.62 -31.68 5.73
C ASN A 364 19.19 -31.21 5.43
N PRO A 365 18.19 -32.10 5.23
CA PRO A 365 16.85 -31.74 4.76
C PRO A 365 15.91 -31.20 5.86
N HIS A 366 16.40 -31.01 7.09
CA HIS A 366 15.56 -30.69 8.25
C HIS A 366 15.69 -29.27 8.82
N GLU A 367 16.38 -28.34 8.13
CA GLU A 367 16.72 -27.02 8.68
C GLU A 367 15.84 -25.85 8.17
N ASP A 368 14.54 -26.04 8.01
CA ASP A 368 13.63 -25.02 7.44
C ASP A 368 13.00 -24.04 8.46
N THR A 369 13.45 -24.04 9.72
CA THR A 369 13.04 -23.02 10.71
C THR A 369 14.25 -22.29 11.28
N GLN A 370 14.82 -21.38 10.50
CA GLN A 370 15.80 -20.42 11.02
C GLN A 370 15.11 -19.40 11.92
N SER A 371 15.12 -19.65 13.22
CA SER A 371 14.89 -18.64 14.26
C SER A 371 15.90 -17.49 14.11
N THR A 372 15.54 -16.28 14.53
CA THR A 372 16.42 -15.09 14.59
C THR A 372 17.79 -15.36 15.25
N THR A 373 17.86 -16.33 16.17
CA THR A 373 19.10 -16.79 16.81
C THR A 373 20.05 -17.55 15.87
N ASN A 374 19.53 -18.27 14.86
CA ASN A 374 20.35 -18.98 13.89
C ASN A 374 20.91 -18.03 12.83
N SER A 375 20.14 -17.02 12.38
CA SER A 375 20.62 -16.04 11.39
C SER A 375 21.85 -15.25 11.87
N ALA A 376 21.96 -14.97 13.17
CA ALA A 376 23.12 -14.32 13.76
C ALA A 376 24.39 -15.19 13.69
N ARG A 377 24.26 -16.53 13.81
CA ARG A 377 25.41 -17.47 13.69
C ARG A 377 26.01 -17.50 12.29
N PHE A 378 25.21 -17.20 11.26
CA PHE A 378 25.63 -17.20 9.86
C PHE A 378 26.02 -15.81 9.33
N GLY A 379 26.06 -14.79 10.19
CA GLY A 379 26.35 -13.42 9.78
C GLY A 379 25.30 -12.85 8.82
N MET A 380 24.06 -13.34 8.88
CA MET A 380 22.97 -12.86 8.05
C MET A 380 22.20 -11.77 8.79
N THR A 381 21.97 -10.64 8.14
CA THR A 381 21.07 -9.60 8.63
C THR A 381 19.95 -9.34 7.65
N THR A 382 18.80 -8.90 8.18
CA THR A 382 17.70 -8.44 7.34
C THR A 382 17.89 -6.95 7.09
N THR A 383 17.83 -6.54 5.83
CA THR A 383 17.78 -5.15 5.41
C THR A 383 16.49 -4.90 4.64
N HIS A 384 16.16 -3.64 4.39
CA HIS A 384 14.99 -3.27 3.62
C HIS A 384 15.24 -2.07 2.71
N ILE A 385 14.41 -1.99 1.68
CA ILE A 385 14.23 -0.80 0.85
C ILE A 385 12.74 -0.46 0.77
N TYR A 386 12.44 0.77 0.35
CA TYR A 386 11.09 1.21 0.09
C TYR A 386 10.87 1.42 -1.41
N LEU A 387 9.70 0.98 -1.89
CA LEU A 387 9.32 0.92 -3.29
C LEU A 387 7.94 1.53 -3.55
#